data_AF-A0A9E5DT77-F1
#
_entry.id   AF-A0A9E5DT77-F1
#
_cell.length_a   1.000
_cell.length_b   1.000
_cell.length_c   1.000
_cell.angle_alpha   90.00
_cell.angle_beta   90.00
_cell.angle_gamma   90.00
#
_symmetry.space_group_name_H-M   'P 1'
#
loop_
_entity.id
_entity.type
_entity.pdbx_description
1 polymer ?
#
loop_
_entity_poly.entity_id
_entity_poly.type
_entity_poly.pdbx_seq_one_letter_code
_entity_poly.pdbx_strand_id
1 'polypeptide(L)'
;MIAVRAYALHAVALSLLCAPAATAQPLPPTICLSISGAEDLPAAAALQLAIEHELEVPVRVELPCPAQSGSLAVSAAGVGQAKVAFSAPDGHTSGRTVRLPAEAARAAETIALLASSLVRDEAADLLETLRKAKSVKPAEVLIPPPPAPLPVAVPVPPAVPPTPISADDADADTDLPSMAIAIDLFPDFSIPPRRWTKPVRRLSFGVIGAWSAGLNGVEAANIFALKSDRARGFQGAGILCAVANDMQGIQLAGMLNLTGGRLRGVQGSFGINIARRLDHGMQFSMLNISGPADHAMQFGAANFAIGDFNGVQGGTLNAVKGDVRGVQVGLANFAGGTVGGVQIGLINVAADADVGIGLVSLYWRGRTHLEMWSQDWARAMIGLKHGSKWLHTIVAVGGRSVRDRWQPVVAGGMGLRARLGDRLHLDIDGIHHLLLQADHSEDQTPDHLSQVRATVGLRVLRSATVFAGLSINALWLPTGSLVESLTPFSPSNAGDKPFCQDCGPPPSAAAVWPGVVVGIAGF
;
A
#
# COMPACT_ATOMS: atom_id res chain seq x y z
N MET A 1 1.38 -21.68 32.64
CA MET A 1 1.57 -20.23 32.91
C MET A 1 2.54 -19.52 31.94
N ILE A 2 2.86 -20.11 30.78
CA ILE A 2 3.69 -19.48 29.74
C ILE A 2 2.85 -19.08 28.49
N ALA A 3 1.66 -19.68 28.32
CA ALA A 3 0.74 -19.38 27.22
C ALA A 3 -0.07 -18.08 27.38
N VAL A 4 -0.21 -17.55 28.60
CA VAL A 4 -1.04 -16.35 28.89
C VAL A 4 -0.32 -15.03 28.57
N ARG A 5 0.99 -15.06 28.31
CA ARG A 5 1.78 -13.84 27.99
C ARG A 5 2.07 -13.64 26.50
N ALA A 6 1.81 -14.64 25.64
CA ALA A 6 1.94 -14.51 24.19
C ALA A 6 0.74 -13.77 23.55
N TYR A 7 -0.43 -13.82 24.19
CA TYR A 7 -1.63 -13.09 23.74
C TYR A 7 -1.54 -11.57 23.94
N ALA A 8 -0.76 -11.11 24.93
CA ALA A 8 -0.55 -9.68 25.17
C ALA A 8 0.31 -9.02 24.06
N LEU A 9 1.23 -9.75 23.42
CA LEU A 9 2.03 -9.21 22.32
C LEU A 9 1.23 -9.06 21.01
N HIS A 10 0.31 -9.97 20.73
CA HIS A 10 -0.59 -9.86 19.56
C HIS A 10 -1.60 -8.72 19.72
N ALA A 11 -2.12 -8.51 20.93
CA ALA A 11 -3.07 -7.43 21.22
C ALA A 11 -2.42 -6.03 21.16
N VAL A 12 -1.14 -5.89 21.54
CA VAL A 12 -0.43 -4.59 21.52
C VAL A 12 -0.06 -4.16 20.09
N ALA A 13 0.37 -5.09 19.24
CA ALA A 13 0.68 -4.77 17.83
C ALA A 13 -0.58 -4.39 17.04
N LEU A 14 -1.73 -5.00 17.32
CA LEU A 14 -3.00 -4.69 16.65
C LEU A 14 -3.69 -3.43 17.21
N SER A 15 -3.55 -3.16 18.51
CA SER A 15 -4.14 -1.96 19.14
C SER A 15 -3.38 -0.66 18.83
N LEU A 16 -2.07 -0.72 18.60
CA LEU A 16 -1.26 0.46 18.24
C LEU A 16 -1.46 0.94 16.80
N LEU A 17 -1.97 0.07 15.92
CA LEU A 17 -2.31 0.41 14.53
C LEU A 17 -3.74 0.95 14.35
N CYS A 18 -4.58 0.89 15.40
CA CYS A 18 -6.01 1.18 15.30
C CYS A 18 -6.55 2.13 16.40
N ALA A 19 -5.70 2.87 17.10
CA ALA A 19 -6.17 3.87 18.07
C ALA A 19 -6.45 5.23 17.37
N PRO A 20 -7.72 5.63 17.15
CA PRO A 20 -8.01 7.03 16.87
C PRO A 20 -7.74 7.86 18.13
N ALA A 21 -7.32 9.11 17.94
CA ALA A 21 -7.22 10.08 19.02
C ALA A 21 -8.58 10.19 19.71
N ALA A 22 -8.62 9.88 21.01
CA ALA A 22 -9.82 9.97 21.82
C ALA A 22 -10.18 11.44 22.08
N THR A 23 -11.00 12.02 21.21
CA THR A 23 -12.02 12.96 21.65
C THR A 23 -13.25 12.14 22.02
N ALA A 24 -13.70 12.26 23.27
CA ALA A 24 -14.88 11.55 23.79
C ALA A 24 -16.12 11.89 22.94
N GLN A 25 -16.43 11.02 21.98
CA GLN A 25 -17.73 10.94 21.34
C GLN A 25 -18.54 9.85 22.04
N PRO A 26 -19.87 10.05 22.24
CA PRO A 26 -20.71 9.02 22.83
C PRO A 26 -20.65 7.75 21.98
N LEU A 27 -20.38 6.61 22.63
CA LEU A 27 -20.29 5.32 21.95
C LEU A 27 -21.58 5.03 21.17
N PRO A 28 -21.50 4.47 19.96
CA PRO A 28 -22.68 4.00 19.25
C PRO A 28 -23.35 2.89 20.09
N PRO A 29 -24.69 2.80 20.08
CA PRO A 29 -25.38 1.81 20.88
C PRO A 29 -25.00 0.39 20.41
N THR A 30 -24.66 -0.49 21.35
CA THR A 30 -24.15 -1.86 21.10
C THR A 30 -24.90 -2.84 21.99
N ILE A 31 -25.17 -4.05 21.47
CA ILE A 31 -25.73 -5.14 22.27
C ILE A 31 -24.60 -5.76 23.11
N CYS A 32 -24.83 -5.96 24.41
CA CYS A 32 -23.86 -6.58 25.31
C CYS A 32 -24.06 -8.10 25.35
N LEU A 33 -22.98 -8.87 25.17
CA LEU A 33 -22.98 -10.33 25.24
C LEU A 33 -22.28 -10.79 26.52
N SER A 34 -23.00 -11.54 27.35
CA SER A 34 -22.47 -12.24 28.52
C SER A 34 -22.47 -13.74 28.28
N ILE A 35 -21.37 -14.41 28.60
CA ILE A 35 -21.20 -15.86 28.41
C ILE A 35 -20.84 -16.49 29.74
N SER A 36 -21.57 -17.52 30.15
CA SER A 36 -21.33 -18.27 31.39
C SER A 36 -21.30 -19.78 31.14
N GLY A 37 -20.41 -20.51 31.84
CA GLY A 37 -20.20 -21.95 31.60
C GLY A 37 -19.43 -22.26 30.32
N ALA A 38 -18.31 -21.57 30.10
CA ALA A 38 -17.56 -21.56 28.84
C ALA A 38 -16.90 -22.91 28.43
N GLU A 39 -16.87 -23.92 29.30
CA GLU A 39 -16.23 -25.21 28.99
C GLU A 39 -17.04 -26.06 27.99
N ASP A 40 -18.37 -25.91 27.97
CA ASP A 40 -19.29 -26.64 27.09
C ASP A 40 -19.79 -25.81 25.88
N LEU A 41 -19.25 -24.61 25.68
CA LEU A 41 -19.68 -23.66 24.66
C LEU A 41 -18.56 -23.33 23.65
N PRO A 42 -18.90 -22.90 22.42
CA PRO A 42 -17.91 -22.38 21.48
C PRO A 42 -17.13 -21.19 22.04
N ALA A 43 -15.89 -20.99 21.55
CA ALA A 43 -15.04 -19.88 21.98
C ALA A 43 -15.76 -18.52 21.83
N ALA A 44 -15.64 -17.66 22.85
CA ALA A 44 -16.35 -16.38 22.92
C ALA A 44 -16.18 -15.49 21.67
N ALA A 45 -15.00 -15.49 21.05
CA ALA A 45 -14.74 -14.75 19.81
C ALA A 45 -15.52 -15.29 18.60
N ALA A 46 -15.66 -16.61 18.49
CA ALA A 46 -16.45 -17.23 17.42
C ALA A 46 -17.95 -16.96 17.59
N LEU A 47 -18.42 -16.96 18.85
CA LEU A 47 -19.80 -16.64 19.19
C LEU A 47 -20.12 -15.16 18.91
N GLN A 48 -19.22 -14.25 19.29
CA GLN A 48 -19.36 -12.82 19.01
C GLN A 48 -19.47 -12.56 17.51
N LEU A 49 -18.54 -13.09 16.70
CA LEU A 49 -18.54 -12.91 15.25
C LEU A 49 -19.79 -13.49 14.58
N ALA A 50 -20.25 -14.67 15.00
CA ALA A 50 -21.44 -15.29 14.46
C ALA A 50 -22.72 -14.47 14.77
N ILE A 51 -22.83 -13.93 15.99
CA ILE A 51 -23.98 -13.10 16.38
C ILE A 51 -23.94 -11.73 15.70
N GLU A 52 -22.76 -11.09 15.57
CA GLU A 52 -22.60 -9.83 14.84
C GLU A 52 -22.97 -9.96 13.37
N HIS A 53 -22.57 -11.07 12.74
CA HIS A 53 -22.91 -11.37 11.35
C HIS A 53 -24.43 -11.50 11.16
N GLU A 54 -25.12 -12.16 12.09
CA GLU A 54 -26.55 -12.44 11.96
C GLU A 54 -27.46 -11.25 12.35
N LEU A 55 -27.00 -10.39 13.26
CA LEU A 55 -27.72 -9.19 13.71
C LEU A 55 -27.40 -7.94 12.86
N GLU A 56 -26.30 -7.95 12.10
CA GLU A 56 -25.76 -6.80 11.36
C GLU A 56 -25.45 -5.55 12.23
N VAL A 57 -25.36 -5.76 13.55
CA VAL A 57 -25.12 -4.75 14.59
C VAL A 57 -23.89 -5.16 15.40
N PRO A 58 -23.03 -4.21 15.82
CA PRO A 58 -21.88 -4.51 16.67
C PRO A 58 -22.28 -5.06 18.06
N VAL A 59 -21.62 -6.12 18.49
CA VAL A 59 -21.85 -6.80 19.78
C VAL A 59 -20.58 -6.74 20.62
N ARG A 60 -20.69 -6.34 21.88
CA ARG A 60 -19.54 -6.29 22.80
C ARG A 60 -19.64 -7.39 23.84
N VAL A 61 -18.57 -8.16 23.99
CA VAL A 61 -18.43 -9.09 25.12
C VAL A 61 -17.90 -8.30 26.31
N GLU A 62 -18.75 -7.98 27.29
CA GLU A 62 -18.40 -7.18 28.46
C GLU A 62 -19.03 -7.78 29.73
N LEU A 63 -18.27 -7.77 30.84
CA LEU A 63 -18.77 -8.18 32.15
C LEU A 63 -18.37 -7.12 33.20
N PRO A 64 -19.33 -6.50 33.92
CA PRO A 64 -20.79 -6.65 33.81
C PRO A 64 -21.40 -5.82 32.66
N CYS A 65 -22.53 -6.28 32.10
CA CYS A 65 -23.24 -5.53 31.06
C CYS A 65 -23.85 -4.22 31.62
N PRO A 66 -23.73 -3.07 30.91
CA PRO A 66 -24.34 -1.81 31.32
C PRO A 66 -25.88 -1.89 31.34
N ALA A 67 -26.51 -1.26 32.33
CA ALA A 67 -27.97 -1.32 32.53
C ALA A 67 -28.82 -0.68 31.41
N GLN A 68 -28.21 0.15 30.55
CA GLN A 68 -28.90 0.89 29.48
C GLN A 68 -28.81 0.21 28.10
N SER A 69 -28.16 -0.96 28.00
CA SER A 69 -27.98 -1.70 26.74
C SER A 69 -28.80 -2.98 26.75
N GLY A 70 -29.43 -3.33 25.62
CA GLY A 70 -30.00 -4.66 25.45
C GLY A 70 -28.91 -5.71 25.63
N SER A 71 -29.16 -6.71 26.48
CA SER A 71 -28.16 -7.71 26.86
C SER A 71 -28.56 -9.11 26.43
N LEU A 72 -27.60 -9.85 25.88
CA LEU A 72 -27.74 -11.22 25.47
C LEU A 72 -26.88 -12.09 26.40
N ALA A 73 -27.48 -13.08 27.03
CA ALA A 73 -26.81 -14.04 27.91
C ALA A 73 -26.84 -15.43 27.27
N VAL A 74 -25.66 -16.02 27.10
CA VAL A 74 -25.51 -17.40 26.62
C VAL A 74 -24.89 -18.23 27.73
N SER A 75 -25.61 -19.26 28.16
CA SER A 75 -25.19 -20.14 29.26
C SER A 75 -25.33 -21.61 28.90
N ALA A 76 -24.40 -22.44 29.35
CA ALA A 76 -24.53 -23.90 29.26
C ALA A 76 -25.76 -24.37 30.07
N ALA A 77 -26.63 -25.18 29.44
CA ALA A 77 -27.88 -25.68 30.03
C ALA A 77 -27.88 -27.20 30.27
N GLY A 78 -26.72 -27.85 30.05
CA GLY A 78 -26.51 -29.29 30.11
C GLY A 78 -25.56 -29.74 28.99
N VAL A 79 -25.15 -31.01 28.99
CA VAL A 79 -24.23 -31.56 27.97
C VAL A 79 -24.82 -31.39 26.57
N GLY A 80 -24.15 -30.61 25.73
CA GLY A 80 -24.59 -30.31 24.36
C GLY A 80 -25.85 -29.43 24.28
N GLN A 81 -26.14 -28.62 25.31
CA GLN A 81 -27.27 -27.67 25.28
C GLN A 81 -26.84 -26.27 25.71
N ALA A 82 -27.32 -25.26 24.99
CA ALA A 82 -27.15 -23.85 25.35
C ALA A 82 -28.50 -23.19 25.58
N LYS A 83 -28.58 -22.38 26.63
CA LYS A 83 -29.68 -21.44 26.84
C LYS A 83 -29.22 -20.06 26.40
N VAL A 84 -30.03 -19.42 25.55
CA VAL A 84 -29.84 -18.04 25.09
C VAL A 84 -30.98 -17.22 25.65
N ALA A 85 -30.67 -16.13 26.35
CA ALA A 85 -31.65 -15.22 26.91
C ALA A 85 -31.33 -13.78 26.50
N PHE A 86 -32.33 -13.04 26.06
CA PHE A 86 -32.25 -11.62 25.77
C PHE A 86 -32.98 -10.85 26.88
N SER A 87 -32.37 -9.77 27.34
CA SER A 87 -32.98 -8.82 28.28
C SER A 87 -33.01 -7.44 27.63
N ALA A 88 -34.22 -6.92 27.45
CA ALA A 88 -34.45 -5.59 26.91
C ALA A 88 -34.13 -4.51 27.98
N PRO A 89 -33.82 -3.26 27.56
CA PRO A 89 -33.54 -2.16 28.49
C PRO A 89 -34.69 -1.80 29.44
N ASP A 90 -35.92 -2.19 29.11
CA ASP A 90 -37.13 -2.00 29.93
C ASP A 90 -37.34 -3.09 31.00
N GLY A 91 -36.43 -4.08 31.06
CA GLY A 91 -36.42 -5.15 32.06
C GLY A 91 -37.15 -6.43 31.64
N HIS A 92 -37.73 -6.49 30.45
CA HIS A 92 -38.32 -7.73 29.93
C HIS A 92 -37.24 -8.73 29.50
N THR A 93 -37.40 -10.00 29.89
CA THR A 93 -36.45 -11.07 29.56
C THR A 93 -37.13 -12.23 28.85
N SER A 94 -36.52 -12.71 27.77
CA SER A 94 -37.01 -13.83 26.96
C SER A 94 -35.86 -14.78 26.67
N GLY A 95 -36.05 -16.09 26.81
CA GLY A 95 -34.97 -17.05 26.61
C GLY A 95 -35.43 -18.42 26.15
N ARG A 96 -34.59 -19.06 25.34
CA ARG A 96 -34.84 -20.37 24.73
C ARG A 96 -33.59 -21.26 24.88
N THR A 97 -33.82 -22.57 25.00
CA THR A 97 -32.75 -23.58 25.08
C THR A 97 -32.69 -24.37 23.78
N VAL A 98 -31.49 -24.60 23.26
CA VAL A 98 -31.25 -25.36 22.02
C VAL A 98 -30.19 -26.43 22.23
N ARG A 99 -30.34 -27.55 21.50
CA ARG A 99 -29.32 -28.59 21.42
C ARG A 99 -28.24 -28.19 20.42
N LEU A 100 -26.98 -28.33 20.82
CA LEU A 100 -25.82 -27.95 20.02
C LEU A 100 -25.31 -29.15 19.20
N PRO A 101 -24.98 -28.93 17.91
CA PRO A 101 -24.18 -29.86 17.13
C PRO A 101 -22.80 -30.11 17.79
N ALA A 102 -22.22 -31.29 17.56
CA ALA A 102 -20.89 -31.64 18.08
C ALA A 102 -19.75 -30.78 17.49
N GLU A 103 -19.97 -30.17 16.32
CA GLU A 103 -19.00 -29.29 15.67
C GLU A 103 -19.13 -27.85 16.17
N ALA A 104 -18.04 -27.29 16.72
CA ALA A 104 -18.04 -25.98 17.38
C ALA A 104 -18.47 -24.81 16.48
N ALA A 105 -18.14 -24.85 15.18
CA ALA A 105 -18.56 -23.82 14.23
C ALA A 105 -20.08 -23.82 14.01
N ARG A 106 -20.68 -25.01 13.83
CA ARG A 106 -22.13 -25.17 13.68
C ARG A 106 -22.89 -24.88 14.98
N ALA A 107 -22.27 -25.17 16.12
CA ALA A 107 -22.81 -24.80 17.43
C ALA A 107 -22.87 -23.27 17.60
N ALA A 108 -21.84 -22.53 17.20
CA ALA A 108 -21.84 -21.07 17.24
C ALA A 108 -22.92 -20.47 16.31
N GLU A 109 -23.07 -21.02 15.11
CA GLU A 109 -24.12 -20.61 14.16
C GLU A 109 -25.53 -20.88 14.69
N THR A 110 -25.76 -22.05 15.30
CA THR A 110 -27.05 -22.41 15.92
C THR A 110 -27.42 -21.43 17.05
N ILE A 111 -26.43 -21.05 17.87
CA ILE A 111 -26.62 -20.05 18.93
C ILE A 111 -26.88 -18.67 18.35
N ALA A 112 -26.17 -18.28 17.28
CA ALA A 112 -26.34 -16.99 16.61
C ALA A 112 -27.72 -16.84 15.96
N LEU A 113 -28.22 -17.90 15.30
CA LEU A 113 -29.56 -17.93 14.73
C LEU A 113 -30.64 -17.79 15.82
N LEU A 114 -30.47 -18.48 16.95
CA LEU A 114 -31.40 -18.37 18.08
C LEU A 114 -31.35 -16.98 18.73
N ALA A 115 -30.15 -16.41 18.91
CA ALA A 115 -29.96 -15.06 19.40
C ALA A 115 -30.61 -14.02 18.49
N SER A 116 -30.44 -14.16 17.17
CA SER A 116 -31.07 -13.29 16.18
C SER A 116 -32.58 -13.38 16.20
N SER A 117 -33.16 -14.58 16.29
CA SER A 117 -34.61 -14.75 16.46
C SER A 117 -35.11 -14.05 17.73
N LEU A 118 -34.44 -14.24 18.88
CA LEU A 118 -34.86 -13.61 20.14
C LEU A 118 -34.77 -12.08 20.10
N VAL A 119 -33.71 -11.52 19.49
CA VAL A 119 -33.54 -10.07 19.39
C VAL A 119 -34.48 -9.46 18.35
N ARG A 120 -34.76 -10.14 17.22
CA ARG A 120 -35.69 -9.64 16.20
C ARG A 120 -37.14 -9.70 16.65
N ASP A 121 -37.52 -10.73 17.42
CA ASP A 121 -38.87 -10.89 17.96
C ASP A 121 -39.18 -9.82 19.03
N GLU A 122 -38.19 -9.42 19.85
CA GLU A 122 -38.41 -8.59 21.04
C GLU A 122 -37.85 -7.15 20.95
N ALA A 123 -36.99 -6.84 19.96
CA ALA A 123 -36.24 -5.58 19.90
C ALA A 123 -36.21 -4.94 18.48
N ALA A 124 -37.26 -5.15 17.68
CA ALA A 124 -37.35 -4.62 16.31
C ALA A 124 -37.13 -3.09 16.23
N ASP A 125 -37.73 -2.32 17.15
CA ASP A 125 -37.59 -0.86 17.21
C ASP A 125 -36.16 -0.42 17.62
N LEU A 126 -35.50 -1.21 18.48
CA LEU A 126 -34.12 -0.98 18.89
C LEU A 126 -33.14 -1.30 17.75
N LEU A 127 -33.38 -2.36 16.99
CA LEU A 127 -32.60 -2.70 15.79
C LEU A 127 -32.75 -1.64 14.69
N GLU A 128 -33.94 -1.06 14.53
CA GLU A 128 -34.16 0.00 13.54
C GLU A 128 -33.42 1.30 13.92
N THR A 129 -33.41 1.66 15.22
CA THR A 129 -32.64 2.81 15.72
C THR A 129 -31.13 2.60 15.61
N LEU A 130 -30.65 1.38 15.89
CA LEU A 130 -29.25 0.97 15.69
C LEU A 130 -28.83 1.02 14.22
N ARG A 131 -29.67 0.53 13.31
CA ARG A 131 -29.44 0.59 11.86
C ARG A 131 -29.46 2.02 11.32
N LYS A 132 -30.35 2.88 11.82
CA LYS A 132 -30.36 4.32 11.48
C LYS A 132 -29.11 5.04 11.98
N ALA A 133 -28.61 4.69 13.17
CA ALA A 133 -27.34 5.22 13.68
C ALA A 133 -26.14 4.78 12.79
N LYS A 134 -26.20 3.59 12.20
CA LYS A 134 -25.20 3.09 11.24
C LYS A 134 -25.26 3.79 9.87
N SER A 135 -26.41 4.33 9.47
CA SER A 135 -26.62 4.93 8.15
C SER A 135 -26.44 6.45 8.08
N VAL A 136 -26.04 7.11 9.17
CA VAL A 136 -25.73 8.55 9.16
C VAL A 136 -24.51 8.81 8.27
N LYS A 137 -24.80 9.31 7.06
CA LYS A 137 -23.85 9.82 6.07
C LYS A 137 -22.99 10.93 6.71
N PRO A 138 -21.66 10.99 6.47
CA PRO A 138 -20.84 12.10 6.95
C PRO A 138 -21.45 13.43 6.49
N ALA A 139 -21.56 14.37 7.42
CA ALA A 139 -22.14 15.68 7.19
C ALA A 139 -21.58 16.34 5.92
N GLU A 140 -22.48 16.85 5.11
CA GLU A 140 -22.22 17.63 3.92
C GLU A 140 -21.32 18.82 4.29
N VAL A 141 -20.09 18.80 3.79
CA VAL A 141 -19.11 19.88 3.99
C VAL A 141 -19.62 21.10 3.22
N LEU A 142 -20.09 22.09 3.97
CA LEU A 142 -20.39 23.42 3.45
C LEU A 142 -19.12 23.98 2.78
N ILE A 143 -19.15 24.16 1.47
CA ILE A 143 -18.04 24.73 0.69
C ILE A 143 -17.82 26.18 1.17
N PRO A 144 -16.65 26.56 1.73
CA PRO A 144 -16.38 27.97 2.00
C PRO A 144 -16.19 28.74 0.68
N PRO A 145 -16.60 30.03 0.60
CA PRO A 145 -16.46 30.82 -0.61
C PRO A 145 -14.99 30.98 -1.02
N PRO A 146 -14.72 31.21 -2.33
CA PRO A 146 -13.36 31.24 -2.85
C PRO A 146 -12.54 32.37 -2.20
N PRO A 147 -11.25 32.14 -1.89
CA PRO A 147 -10.39 33.17 -1.33
C PRO A 147 -10.13 34.28 -2.35
N ALA A 148 -10.03 35.51 -1.86
CA ALA A 148 -9.69 36.69 -2.65
C ALA A 148 -8.36 36.51 -3.41
N PRO A 149 -8.19 37.17 -4.58
CA PRO A 149 -6.97 37.06 -5.37
C PRO A 149 -5.74 37.46 -4.55
N LEU A 150 -4.73 36.59 -4.58
CA LEU A 150 -3.46 36.76 -3.86
C LEU A 150 -2.75 38.06 -4.29
N PRO A 151 -2.18 38.83 -3.35
CA PRO A 151 -1.31 39.94 -3.69
C PRO A 151 -0.06 39.45 -4.43
N VAL A 152 0.40 40.30 -5.37
CA VAL A 152 1.58 40.11 -6.21
C VAL A 152 2.80 39.69 -5.38
N ALA A 153 3.52 38.69 -5.90
CA ALA A 153 4.68 38.07 -5.26
C ALA A 153 5.72 39.11 -4.79
N VAL A 154 5.92 39.16 -3.48
CA VAL A 154 7.14 39.72 -2.87
C VAL A 154 8.28 38.73 -3.18
N PRO A 155 9.47 39.19 -3.61
CA PRO A 155 10.58 38.29 -3.90
C PRO A 155 10.96 37.50 -2.64
N VAL A 156 11.02 36.18 -2.79
CA VAL A 156 11.43 35.22 -1.76
C VAL A 156 12.87 35.56 -1.35
N PRO A 157 13.15 35.87 -0.07
CA PRO A 157 14.53 36.04 0.38
C PRO A 157 15.31 34.72 0.21
N PRO A 158 16.63 34.77 -0.05
CA PRO A 158 17.42 33.59 -0.31
C PRO A 158 17.32 32.59 0.85
N ALA A 159 17.30 31.30 0.48
CA ALA A 159 17.14 30.18 1.40
C ALA A 159 18.04 30.33 2.63
N VAL A 160 17.40 30.40 3.80
CA VAL A 160 18.09 30.25 5.08
C VAL A 160 18.68 28.83 5.09
N PRO A 161 20.00 28.65 5.28
CA PRO A 161 20.58 27.33 5.45
C PRO A 161 19.89 26.61 6.61
N PRO A 162 19.75 25.27 6.58
CA PRO A 162 19.06 24.54 7.62
C PRO A 162 19.64 24.93 8.97
N THR A 163 18.80 25.56 9.81
CA THR A 163 19.14 25.81 11.20
C THR A 163 19.57 24.49 11.82
N PRO A 164 20.75 24.38 12.44
CA PRO A 164 21.08 23.22 13.25
C PRO A 164 19.95 23.07 14.27
N ILE A 165 19.45 21.85 14.41
CA ILE A 165 18.37 21.47 15.34
C ILE A 165 18.68 22.15 16.68
N SER A 166 17.94 23.20 17.02
CA SER A 166 18.08 23.84 18.32
C SER A 166 17.56 22.86 19.36
N ALA A 167 18.21 22.83 20.52
CA ALA A 167 17.89 21.96 21.63
C ALA A 167 16.57 22.35 22.35
N ASP A 168 15.68 23.07 21.69
CA ASP A 168 14.55 23.79 22.31
C ASP A 168 13.17 23.14 22.06
N ASP A 169 13.10 21.90 21.53
CA ASP A 169 11.92 21.03 21.72
C ASP A 169 11.95 20.33 23.12
N ALA A 170 12.60 20.98 24.07
CA ALA A 170 12.59 20.64 25.48
C ALA A 170 11.28 21.12 26.13
N ASP A 171 10.79 20.31 27.07
CA ASP A 171 9.83 20.70 28.10
C ASP A 171 8.33 20.62 27.75
N ALA A 172 7.91 19.39 27.50
CA ALA A 172 6.84 18.82 28.32
C ALA A 172 7.42 17.63 29.07
N ASP A 173 8.30 17.91 30.04
CA ASP A 173 8.82 16.88 30.93
C ASP A 173 7.73 16.56 31.94
N THR A 174 7.04 15.43 31.77
CA THR A 174 6.32 14.82 32.89
C THR A 174 7.33 14.67 34.03
N ASP A 175 7.03 15.22 35.22
CA ASP A 175 7.86 15.22 36.45
C ASP A 175 8.19 13.79 36.94
N LEU A 176 8.88 13.02 36.13
CA LEU A 176 9.39 11.71 36.45
C LEU A 176 10.82 11.90 36.95
N PRO A 177 11.18 11.31 38.10
CA PRO A 177 12.54 11.44 38.61
C PRO A 177 13.54 10.93 37.57
N SER A 178 14.61 11.69 37.35
CA SER A 178 15.67 11.31 36.42
C SER A 178 16.77 10.51 37.14
N MET A 179 17.39 9.58 36.43
CA MET A 179 18.43 8.70 36.96
C MET A 179 19.59 8.61 35.97
N ALA A 180 20.80 8.90 36.46
CA ALA A 180 21.98 8.94 35.60
C ALA A 180 22.40 7.55 35.10
N ILE A 181 22.47 6.54 35.99
CA ILE A 181 22.97 5.20 35.67
C ILE A 181 22.03 4.16 36.30
N ALA A 182 21.68 3.12 35.53
CA ALA A 182 20.95 1.96 36.01
C ALA A 182 21.56 0.66 35.47
N ILE A 183 21.61 -0.38 36.31
CA ILE A 183 21.93 -1.76 35.92
C ILE A 183 20.70 -2.62 36.24
N ASP A 184 20.12 -3.25 35.22
CA ASP A 184 18.98 -4.16 35.35
C ASP A 184 19.45 -5.61 35.22
N LEU A 185 19.41 -6.37 36.31
CA LEU A 185 19.83 -7.77 36.31
C LEU A 185 18.70 -8.68 35.82
N PHE A 186 17.49 -8.47 36.33
CA PHE A 186 16.26 -9.15 35.94
C PHE A 186 15.04 -8.22 36.10
N PRO A 187 13.89 -8.47 35.45
CA PRO A 187 12.67 -7.71 35.71
C PRO A 187 12.34 -7.79 37.20
N ASP A 188 12.40 -6.64 37.91
CA ASP A 188 12.24 -6.47 39.37
C ASP A 188 13.53 -6.29 40.18
N PHE A 189 14.71 -6.50 39.58
CA PHE A 189 16.02 -6.23 40.21
C PHE A 189 16.81 -5.25 39.36
N SER A 190 16.46 -4.00 39.57
CA SER A 190 17.20 -2.86 39.08
C SER A 190 18.04 -2.32 40.22
N ILE A 191 19.25 -1.87 39.93
CA ILE A 191 20.01 -1.03 40.84
C ILE A 191 19.82 0.41 40.35
N PRO A 192 19.08 1.26 41.09
CA PRO A 192 18.35 1.03 42.35
C PRO A 192 16.95 0.40 42.18
N PRO A 193 16.38 -0.23 43.23
CA PRO A 193 15.18 -1.07 43.16
C PRO A 193 13.89 -0.32 42.81
N ARG A 194 12.94 -1.04 42.17
CA ARG A 194 11.66 -0.59 41.55
C ARG A 194 10.69 0.23 42.43
N ARG A 195 10.97 0.49 43.72
CA ARG A 195 10.03 1.14 44.65
C ARG A 195 9.80 2.63 44.40
N TRP A 196 10.52 3.23 43.45
CA TRP A 196 10.43 4.65 43.12
C TRP A 196 10.02 4.78 41.66
N THR A 197 8.87 5.42 41.43
CA THR A 197 8.28 5.86 40.15
C THR A 197 9.21 5.69 38.95
N LYS A 198 8.87 4.78 38.02
CA LYS A 198 9.65 4.43 36.83
C LYS A 198 10.41 5.66 36.28
N PRO A 199 11.73 5.78 36.51
CA PRO A 199 12.45 7.01 36.23
C PRO A 199 12.80 7.16 34.74
N VAL A 200 13.15 8.37 34.33
CA VAL A 200 13.82 8.62 33.03
C VAL A 200 15.32 8.35 33.21
N ARG A 201 15.90 7.46 32.41
CA ARG A 201 17.30 7.04 32.57
C ARG A 201 18.22 7.66 31.52
N ARG A 202 19.47 7.96 31.87
CA ARG A 202 20.49 8.42 30.91
C ARG A 202 21.42 7.31 30.43
N LEU A 203 21.83 6.41 31.31
CA LEU A 203 22.63 5.24 30.99
C LEU A 203 21.99 4.00 31.60
N SER A 204 21.74 2.96 30.80
CA SER A 204 20.99 1.77 31.22
C SER A 204 21.61 0.51 30.62
N PHE A 205 21.98 -0.46 31.48
CA PHE A 205 22.50 -1.76 31.05
C PHE A 205 21.64 -2.90 31.58
N GLY A 206 21.00 -3.64 30.70
CA GLY A 206 20.14 -4.78 31.04
C GLY A 206 20.82 -6.13 30.79
N VAL A 207 21.17 -6.87 31.84
CA VAL A 207 21.78 -8.21 31.73
C VAL A 207 20.81 -9.21 31.11
N ILE A 208 19.52 -9.13 31.44
CA ILE A 208 18.46 -9.87 30.74
C ILE A 208 17.61 -8.88 29.94
N GLY A 209 17.15 -7.81 30.59
CA GLY A 209 16.39 -6.78 29.94
C GLY A 209 16.27 -5.52 30.77
N ALA A 210 15.98 -4.41 30.11
CA ALA A 210 15.83 -3.11 30.74
C ALA A 210 14.38 -2.61 30.64
N TRP A 211 13.86 -2.06 31.74
CA TRP A 211 12.53 -1.43 31.76
C TRP A 211 12.55 -0.14 32.59
N SER A 212 12.24 0.99 31.95
CA SER A 212 12.06 2.29 32.61
C SER A 212 10.85 3.05 32.06
N ALA A 213 10.50 4.21 32.61
CA ALA A 213 9.47 5.05 31.98
C ALA A 213 10.03 5.63 30.70
N GLY A 214 11.17 6.32 30.79
CA GLY A 214 11.82 6.91 29.63
C GLY A 214 13.32 6.68 29.57
N LEU A 215 13.89 7.08 28.44
CA LEU A 215 15.32 7.11 28.16
C LEU A 215 15.69 8.50 27.64
N ASN A 216 16.78 9.06 28.13
CA ASN A 216 17.42 10.25 27.60
C ASN A 216 18.94 10.03 27.60
N GLY A 217 19.41 9.16 26.70
CA GLY A 217 20.80 8.75 26.59
C GLY A 217 20.96 7.37 25.94
N VAL A 218 21.71 6.46 26.56
CA VAL A 218 22.13 5.17 25.98
C VAL A 218 21.59 4.00 26.79
N GLU A 219 20.96 3.05 26.11
CA GLU A 219 20.53 1.78 26.69
C GLU A 219 21.01 0.60 25.85
N ALA A 220 21.57 -0.42 26.52
CA ALA A 220 21.89 -1.71 25.92
C ALA A 220 21.37 -2.84 26.81
N ALA A 221 20.64 -3.79 26.22
CA ALA A 221 20.09 -4.94 26.93
C ALA A 221 20.31 -6.25 26.14
N ASN A 222 20.45 -7.39 26.83
CA ASN A 222 20.64 -8.65 26.11
C ASN A 222 19.38 -9.15 25.39
N ILE A 223 18.19 -9.09 26.00
CA ILE A 223 16.97 -9.63 25.40
C ILE A 223 15.98 -8.52 25.03
N PHE A 224 15.54 -7.73 26.01
CA PHE A 224 14.51 -6.71 25.78
C PHE A 224 14.83 -5.36 26.43
N ALA A 225 14.40 -4.29 25.78
CA ALA A 225 14.55 -2.90 26.22
C ALA A 225 13.18 -2.20 26.09
N LEU A 226 12.51 -1.95 27.21
CA LEU A 226 11.12 -1.49 27.27
C LEU A 226 11.01 -0.10 27.90
N LYS A 227 10.22 0.78 27.28
CA LYS A 227 9.96 2.16 27.73
C LYS A 227 8.47 2.40 27.76
N SER A 228 7.95 2.74 28.94
CA SER A 228 6.52 3.01 29.14
C SER A 228 6.08 4.42 28.70
N ASP A 229 7.03 5.30 28.38
CA ASP A 229 6.81 6.64 27.85
C ASP A 229 7.69 6.85 26.59
N ARG A 230 8.64 7.79 26.61
CA ARG A 230 9.46 8.19 25.46
C ARG A 230 10.92 7.77 25.60
N ALA A 231 11.61 7.69 24.47
CA ALA A 231 13.04 7.46 24.42
C ALA A 231 13.74 8.48 23.53
N ARG A 232 14.79 9.09 24.04
CA ARG A 232 15.69 10.01 23.35
C ARG A 232 17.12 9.45 23.44
N GLY A 233 17.78 9.23 22.31
CA GLY A 233 19.14 8.71 22.23
C GLY A 233 19.24 7.32 21.58
N PHE A 234 20.08 6.44 22.14
CA PHE A 234 20.33 5.09 21.61
C PHE A 234 19.66 4.03 22.49
N GLN A 235 18.87 3.15 21.89
CA GLN A 235 18.30 1.98 22.54
C GLN A 235 18.65 0.72 21.75
N GLY A 236 19.32 -0.23 22.40
CA GLY A 236 19.72 -1.50 21.81
C GLY A 236 19.26 -2.72 22.62
N ALA A 237 18.74 -3.75 21.96
CA ALA A 237 18.47 -5.05 22.59
C ALA A 237 18.71 -6.25 21.65
N GLY A 238 18.99 -7.43 22.19
CA GLY A 238 19.18 -8.62 21.35
C GLY A 238 17.91 -9.13 20.67
N ILE A 239 16.71 -8.93 21.24
CA ILE A 239 15.45 -9.39 20.62
C ILE A 239 14.47 -8.24 20.38
N LEU A 240 14.16 -7.45 21.42
CA LEU A 240 13.04 -6.50 21.40
C LEU A 240 13.42 -5.14 21.95
N CYS A 241 13.19 -4.08 21.19
CA CYS A 241 13.09 -2.72 21.72
C CYS A 241 11.65 -2.22 21.57
N ALA A 242 11.08 -1.66 22.63
CA ALA A 242 9.73 -1.10 22.60
C ALA A 242 9.66 0.23 23.35
N VAL A 243 9.05 1.23 22.70
CA VAL A 243 8.78 2.57 23.25
C VAL A 243 7.30 2.85 23.07
N ALA A 244 6.59 3.12 24.17
CA ALA A 244 5.15 3.32 24.14
C ALA A 244 4.73 4.60 23.39
N ASN A 245 5.51 5.68 23.55
CA ASN A 245 5.27 6.97 22.90
C ASN A 245 6.38 7.26 21.86
N ASP A 246 6.99 8.44 21.93
CA ASP A 246 7.89 8.93 20.90
C ASP A 246 9.32 8.39 21.09
N MET A 247 9.92 7.97 19.97
CA MET A 247 11.33 7.57 19.88
C MET A 247 12.09 8.60 19.04
N GLN A 248 13.08 9.26 19.64
CA GLN A 248 13.98 10.18 18.96
C GLN A 248 15.42 9.67 19.05
N GLY A 249 16.00 9.22 17.95
CA GLY A 249 17.37 8.69 17.90
C GLY A 249 17.45 7.33 17.22
N ILE A 250 18.20 6.39 17.80
CA ILE A 250 18.49 5.09 17.20
C ILE A 250 17.89 3.97 18.05
N GLN A 251 17.05 3.11 17.44
CA GLN A 251 16.46 1.94 18.05
C GLN A 251 16.87 0.68 17.29
N LEU A 252 17.68 -0.19 17.91
CA LEU A 252 18.20 -1.42 17.30
C LEU A 252 17.80 -2.65 18.09
N ALA A 253 17.17 -3.62 17.43
CA ALA A 253 16.81 -4.89 18.03
C ALA A 253 17.13 -6.04 17.09
N GLY A 254 17.42 -7.23 17.60
CA GLY A 254 17.62 -8.38 16.72
C GLY A 254 16.36 -8.75 15.92
N MET A 255 15.18 -8.75 16.56
CA MET A 255 13.95 -9.24 15.93
C MET A 255 12.86 -8.19 15.75
N LEU A 256 12.57 -7.38 16.78
CA LEU A 256 11.42 -6.49 16.76
C LEU A 256 11.75 -5.13 17.38
N ASN A 257 11.49 -4.07 16.63
CA ASN A 257 11.39 -2.72 17.18
C ASN A 257 9.95 -2.23 17.12
N LEU A 258 9.49 -1.57 18.18
CA LEU A 258 8.15 -0.99 18.28
C LEU A 258 8.24 0.43 18.85
N THR A 259 7.61 1.37 18.15
CA THR A 259 7.39 2.75 18.60
C THR A 259 5.89 3.07 18.50
N GLY A 260 5.23 3.21 19.65
CA GLY A 260 3.80 3.47 19.70
C GLY A 260 3.41 4.92 19.41
N GLY A 261 4.37 5.84 19.35
CA GLY A 261 4.20 7.24 18.94
C GLY A 261 4.90 7.55 17.61
N ARG A 262 5.58 8.70 17.58
CA ARG A 262 6.40 9.14 16.45
C ARG A 262 7.81 8.58 16.57
N LEU A 263 8.32 8.04 15.47
CA LEU A 263 9.73 7.71 15.31
C LEU A 263 10.43 8.82 14.50
N ARG A 264 11.37 9.52 15.14
CA ARG A 264 12.31 10.48 14.54
C ARG A 264 13.73 9.94 14.65
N GLY A 265 14.33 9.50 13.54
CA GLY A 265 15.64 8.84 13.54
C GLY A 265 15.60 7.43 12.94
N VAL A 266 16.40 6.50 13.45
CA VAL A 266 16.63 5.18 12.82
C VAL A 266 16.05 4.06 13.66
N GLN A 267 15.33 3.15 13.02
CA GLN A 267 14.86 1.90 13.62
C GLN A 267 15.34 0.71 12.77
N GLY A 268 16.10 -0.20 13.35
CA GLY A 268 16.78 -1.29 12.62
C GLY A 268 16.64 -2.64 13.31
N SER A 269 16.20 -3.66 12.58
CA SER A 269 16.15 -5.05 13.06
C SER A 269 16.29 -6.06 11.93
N PHE A 270 16.53 -7.34 12.24
CA PHE A 270 16.48 -8.39 11.21
C PHE A 270 15.05 -8.85 10.92
N GLY A 271 14.12 -8.67 11.85
CA GLY A 271 12.72 -9.07 11.67
C GLY A 271 11.83 -7.92 11.26
N ILE A 272 11.19 -7.28 12.24
CA ILE A 272 10.07 -6.37 12.04
C ILE A 272 10.35 -5.03 12.73
N ASN A 273 10.05 -3.95 12.03
CA ASN A 273 10.05 -2.60 12.55
C ASN A 273 8.64 -2.03 12.47
N ILE A 274 8.11 -1.53 13.59
CA ILE A 274 6.78 -0.93 13.67
C ILE A 274 6.87 0.46 14.29
N ALA A 275 6.28 1.45 13.63
CA ALA A 275 6.09 2.80 14.16
C ALA A 275 4.66 3.29 13.90
N ARG A 276 3.96 3.84 14.89
CA ARG A 276 2.61 4.41 14.65
C ARG A 276 2.66 5.57 13.65
N ARG A 277 3.72 6.38 13.71
CA ARG A 277 4.03 7.41 12.70
C ARG A 277 5.54 7.46 12.47
N LEU A 278 5.96 7.47 11.21
CA LEU A 278 7.36 7.62 10.82
C LEU A 278 7.59 9.07 10.37
N ASP A 279 8.24 9.87 11.20
CA ASP A 279 8.38 11.33 11.00
C ASP A 279 9.87 11.66 10.96
N HIS A 280 10.41 12.04 9.80
CA HIS A 280 11.86 12.24 9.63
C HIS A 280 12.66 11.01 10.10
N GLY A 281 12.20 9.83 9.69
CA GLY A 281 12.71 8.56 10.21
C GLY A 281 13.02 7.53 9.13
N MET A 282 13.87 6.56 9.48
CA MET A 282 14.31 5.48 8.63
C MET A 282 14.04 4.13 9.29
N GLN A 283 13.49 3.18 8.55
CA GLN A 283 13.32 1.80 9.00
C GLN A 283 14.09 0.82 8.10
N PHE A 284 14.85 -0.09 8.72
CA PHE A 284 15.62 -1.14 8.04
C PHE A 284 15.32 -2.51 8.65
N SER A 285 14.65 -3.41 7.93
CA SER A 285 14.38 -4.80 8.37
C SER A 285 13.84 -5.69 7.25
N MET A 286 13.48 -6.94 7.54
CA MET A 286 12.70 -7.74 6.58
C MET A 286 11.31 -7.15 6.36
N LEU A 287 10.65 -6.69 7.41
CA LEU A 287 9.30 -6.10 7.35
C LEU A 287 9.25 -4.76 8.09
N ASN A 288 9.01 -3.68 7.35
CA ASN A 288 8.79 -2.36 7.92
C ASN A 288 7.30 -1.99 7.84
N ILE A 289 6.72 -1.57 8.96
CA ILE A 289 5.33 -1.11 9.05
C ILE A 289 5.31 0.27 9.69
N SER A 290 4.63 1.20 9.04
CA SER A 290 4.27 2.49 9.63
C SER A 290 2.80 2.83 9.42
N GLY A 291 2.26 3.73 10.23
CA GLY A 291 1.01 4.44 9.90
C GLY A 291 1.27 5.48 8.80
N PRO A 292 0.90 6.75 8.99
CA PRO A 292 1.37 7.83 8.14
C PRO A 292 2.89 8.01 8.25
N ALA A 293 3.53 8.36 7.13
CA ALA A 293 4.96 8.58 7.06
C ALA A 293 5.29 9.89 6.34
N ASP A 294 6.13 10.73 6.95
CA ASP A 294 6.54 12.01 6.40
C ASP A 294 8.05 12.19 6.49
N HIS A 295 8.68 12.61 5.38
CA HIS A 295 10.14 12.64 5.22
C HIS A 295 10.78 11.31 5.64
N ALA A 296 10.20 10.21 5.18
CA ALA A 296 10.49 8.87 5.67
C ALA A 296 11.28 8.01 4.68
N MET A 297 12.06 7.07 5.21
CA MET A 297 12.70 6.03 4.40
C MET A 297 12.38 4.64 4.95
N GLN A 298 11.98 3.71 4.08
CA GLN A 298 11.77 2.32 4.47
C GLN A 298 12.53 1.41 3.50
N PHE A 299 13.45 0.61 4.02
CA PHE A 299 14.25 -0.34 3.25
C PHE A 299 14.13 -1.74 3.85
N GLY A 300 13.66 -2.70 3.05
CA GLY A 300 13.41 -4.05 3.53
C GLY A 300 12.90 -5.00 2.46
N ALA A 301 12.54 -6.22 2.85
CA ALA A 301 11.87 -7.11 1.90
C ALA A 301 10.46 -6.57 1.61
N ALA A 302 9.69 -6.26 2.65
CA ALA A 302 8.37 -5.66 2.52
C ALA A 302 8.22 -4.38 3.34
N ASN A 303 7.69 -3.33 2.72
CA ASN A 303 7.45 -2.03 3.35
C ASN A 303 5.96 -1.68 3.25
N PHE A 304 5.31 -1.43 4.39
CA PHE A 304 3.91 -1.05 4.47
C PHE A 304 3.74 0.30 5.17
N ALA A 305 2.90 1.17 4.58
CA ALA A 305 2.42 2.39 5.20
C ALA A 305 0.89 2.44 5.21
N ILE A 306 0.30 2.45 6.41
CA ILE A 306 -1.14 2.49 6.64
C ILE A 306 -1.57 3.96 6.78
N GLY A 307 -1.47 4.70 5.68
CA GLY A 307 -1.71 6.13 5.59
C GLY A 307 -1.07 6.70 4.34
N ASP A 308 -0.86 8.02 4.33
CA ASP A 308 -0.08 8.69 3.29
C ASP A 308 1.42 8.51 3.55
N PHE A 309 2.20 8.45 2.48
CA PHE A 309 3.65 8.25 2.54
C PHE A 309 4.38 9.33 1.75
N ASN A 310 5.20 10.14 2.44
CA ASN A 310 6.11 11.10 1.83
C ASN A 310 7.57 10.66 2.07
N GLY A 311 8.28 10.27 1.02
CA GLY A 311 9.68 9.86 1.10
C GLY A 311 10.10 8.75 0.12
N VAL A 312 10.92 7.79 0.58
CA VAL A 312 11.48 6.71 -0.26
C VAL A 312 11.17 5.33 0.32
N GLN A 313 10.63 4.42 -0.50
CA GLN A 313 10.53 3.00 -0.18
C GLN A 313 11.37 2.16 -1.14
N GLY A 314 12.17 1.24 -0.59
CA GLY A 314 12.99 0.31 -1.35
C GLY A 314 12.82 -1.12 -0.83
N GLY A 315 12.46 -2.06 -1.69
CA GLY A 315 12.26 -3.45 -1.27
C GLY A 315 11.78 -4.39 -2.35
N THR A 316 11.42 -5.63 -2.01
CA THR A 316 10.76 -6.51 -2.98
C THR A 316 9.30 -6.11 -3.15
N LEU A 317 8.64 -5.73 -2.06
CA LEU A 317 7.26 -5.26 -2.02
C LEU A 317 7.16 -3.92 -1.28
N ASN A 318 6.58 -2.91 -1.94
CA ASN A 318 6.23 -1.63 -1.32
C ASN A 318 4.72 -1.43 -1.44
N ALA A 319 4.04 -1.14 -0.33
CA ALA A 319 2.60 -0.94 -0.30
C ALA A 319 2.20 0.24 0.60
N VAL A 320 1.45 1.17 0.01
CA VAL A 320 0.93 2.35 0.70
C VAL A 320 -0.58 2.39 0.53
N LYS A 321 -1.31 2.54 1.63
CA LYS A 321 -2.78 2.59 1.60
C LYS A 321 -3.30 3.90 1.00
N GLY A 322 -2.65 5.02 1.31
CA GLY A 322 -3.02 6.36 0.87
C GLY A 322 -2.25 6.86 -0.35
N ASP A 323 -2.01 8.17 -0.38
CA ASP A 323 -1.22 8.84 -1.41
C ASP A 323 0.29 8.68 -1.16
N VAL A 324 1.08 8.69 -2.23
CA VAL A 324 2.54 8.66 -2.18
C VAL A 324 3.10 9.95 -2.75
N ARG A 325 4.01 10.59 -2.03
CA ARG A 325 4.87 11.67 -2.53
C ARG A 325 6.33 11.22 -2.44
N GLY A 326 6.97 10.97 -3.56
CA GLY A 326 8.36 10.50 -3.59
C GLY A 326 8.56 9.25 -4.43
N VAL A 327 9.41 8.33 -3.96
CA VAL A 327 9.94 7.24 -4.80
C VAL A 327 9.65 5.86 -4.19
N GLN A 328 9.16 4.95 -5.01
CA GLN A 328 9.05 3.52 -4.68
C GLN A 328 9.89 2.70 -5.66
N VAL A 329 10.83 1.90 -5.15
CA VAL A 329 11.66 0.99 -5.95
C VAL A 329 11.48 -0.43 -5.43
N GLY A 330 11.03 -1.35 -6.29
CA GLY A 330 10.89 -2.74 -5.91
C GLY A 330 10.38 -3.65 -7.00
N LEU A 331 10.17 -4.94 -6.72
CA LEU A 331 9.57 -5.83 -7.71
C LEU A 331 8.09 -5.50 -7.92
N ALA A 332 7.39 -5.18 -6.83
CA ALA A 332 6.00 -4.77 -6.87
C ALA A 332 5.78 -3.53 -5.99
N ASN A 333 5.16 -2.50 -6.57
CA ASN A 333 4.79 -1.26 -5.90
C ASN A 333 3.28 -1.05 -5.97
N PHE A 334 2.65 -0.84 -4.81
CA PHE A 334 1.22 -0.59 -4.68
C PHE A 334 0.96 0.72 -3.94
N ALA A 335 0.06 1.53 -4.48
CA ALA A 335 -0.51 2.69 -3.82
C ALA A 335 -2.04 2.67 -3.96
N GLY A 336 -2.77 2.83 -2.86
CA GLY A 336 -4.23 2.96 -2.92
C GLY A 336 -4.68 4.31 -3.49
N GLY A 337 -3.83 5.33 -3.38
CA GLY A 337 -4.04 6.67 -3.89
C GLY A 337 -3.18 7.03 -5.11
N THR A 338 -2.88 8.32 -5.24
CA THR A 338 -2.07 8.91 -6.31
C THR A 338 -0.60 8.91 -5.92
N VAL A 339 0.28 8.65 -6.88
CA VAL A 339 1.73 8.73 -6.71
C VAL A 339 2.27 10.00 -7.35
N GLY A 340 2.47 11.03 -6.53
CA GLY A 340 3.21 12.24 -6.89
C GLY A 340 4.71 11.98 -6.83
N GLY A 341 5.25 11.31 -7.85
CA GLY A 341 6.66 10.95 -7.93
C GLY A 341 6.92 9.77 -8.86
N VAL A 342 7.82 8.86 -8.45
CA VAL A 342 8.33 7.80 -9.32
C VAL A 342 8.08 6.42 -8.71
N GLN A 343 7.50 5.51 -9.49
CA GLN A 343 7.50 4.07 -9.19
C GLN A 343 8.39 3.34 -10.19
N ILE A 344 9.29 2.50 -9.68
CA ILE A 344 10.15 1.63 -10.49
C ILE A 344 9.97 0.20 -10.01
N GLY A 345 9.47 -0.67 -10.88
CA GLY A 345 9.33 -2.08 -10.56
C GLY A 345 8.84 -2.95 -11.69
N LEU A 346 8.78 -4.27 -11.50
CA LEU A 346 8.16 -5.14 -12.50
C LEU A 346 6.67 -4.89 -12.58
N ILE A 347 6.03 -4.66 -11.42
CA ILE A 347 4.61 -4.40 -11.28
C ILE A 347 4.42 -3.09 -10.53
N ASN A 348 3.71 -2.14 -11.13
CA ASN A 348 3.29 -0.90 -10.48
C ASN A 348 1.77 -0.77 -10.54
N VAL A 349 1.14 -0.47 -9.40
CA VAL A 349 -0.30 -0.31 -9.29
C VAL A 349 -0.61 0.93 -8.45
N ALA A 350 -1.37 1.87 -9.00
CA ALA A 350 -1.83 3.07 -8.29
C ALA A 350 -3.09 3.66 -8.92
N ALA A 351 -3.72 4.64 -8.25
CA ALA A 351 -4.82 5.38 -8.88
C ALA A 351 -4.32 6.17 -10.08
N ASP A 352 -3.25 6.93 -9.88
CA ASP A 352 -2.53 7.65 -10.91
C ASP A 352 -1.07 7.79 -10.45
N ALA A 353 -0.15 8.06 -11.37
CA ALA A 353 1.26 8.27 -11.06
C ALA A 353 1.86 9.35 -11.96
N ASP A 354 2.80 10.14 -11.45
CA ASP A 354 3.58 11.04 -12.30
C ASP A 354 4.45 10.21 -13.27
N VAL A 355 5.30 9.34 -12.74
CA VAL A 355 6.17 8.44 -13.53
C VAL A 355 6.07 7.01 -13.01
N GLY A 356 5.70 6.09 -13.88
CA GLY A 356 5.65 4.66 -13.59
C GLY A 356 6.47 3.85 -14.57
N ILE A 357 7.60 3.30 -14.14
CA ILE A 357 8.47 2.46 -14.98
C ILE A 357 8.29 1.01 -14.54
N GLY A 358 7.74 0.19 -15.41
CA GLY A 358 7.63 -1.24 -15.15
C GLY A 358 7.14 -2.06 -16.31
N LEU A 359 7.32 -3.38 -16.21
CA LEU A 359 6.83 -4.33 -17.20
C LEU A 359 5.30 -4.29 -17.25
N VAL A 360 4.66 -4.23 -16.09
CA VAL A 360 3.22 -4.08 -15.93
C VAL A 360 2.95 -2.87 -15.04
N SER A 361 2.40 -1.81 -15.62
CA SER A 361 2.01 -0.61 -14.86
C SER A 361 0.53 -0.35 -15.08
N LEU A 362 -0.26 -0.41 -13.99
CA LEU A 362 -1.72 -0.30 -14.01
C LEU A 362 -2.16 0.91 -13.20
N TYR A 363 -2.75 1.89 -13.89
CA TYR A 363 -3.19 3.15 -13.30
C TYR A 363 -4.67 3.40 -13.62
N TRP A 364 -5.58 3.08 -12.70
CA TRP A 364 -7.02 3.05 -13.02
C TRP A 364 -7.65 4.44 -13.25
N ARG A 365 -7.06 5.52 -12.73
CA ARG A 365 -7.36 6.92 -13.09
C ARG A 365 -6.26 7.55 -13.98
N GLY A 366 -5.28 6.75 -14.39
CA GLY A 366 -4.21 7.16 -15.30
C GLY A 366 -4.71 7.33 -16.73
N ARG A 367 -3.78 7.58 -17.65
CA ARG A 367 -4.11 7.84 -19.05
C ARG A 367 -4.37 6.54 -19.77
N THR A 368 -5.54 6.42 -20.36
CA THR A 368 -5.90 5.32 -21.26
C THR A 368 -6.48 5.91 -22.53
N HIS A 369 -5.89 5.57 -23.67
CA HIS A 369 -6.32 6.06 -24.98
C HIS A 369 -6.36 4.89 -25.96
N LEU A 370 -7.44 4.80 -26.73
CA LEU A 370 -7.50 3.95 -27.91
C LEU A 370 -7.03 4.76 -29.12
N GLU A 371 -6.04 4.26 -29.83
CA GLU A 371 -5.48 4.90 -31.01
C GLU A 371 -5.69 4.04 -32.26
N MET A 372 -5.99 4.70 -33.37
CA MET A 372 -5.94 4.09 -34.69
C MET A 372 -5.02 4.93 -35.58
N TRP A 373 -4.08 4.30 -36.27
CA TRP A 373 -3.12 5.02 -37.11
C TRP A 373 -2.74 4.24 -38.37
N SER A 374 -2.17 4.98 -39.30
CA SER A 374 -1.56 4.49 -40.54
C SER A 374 -0.15 5.06 -40.67
N GLN A 375 0.71 4.33 -41.36
CA GLN A 375 2.13 4.69 -41.52
C GLN A 375 2.68 4.15 -42.83
N ASP A 376 3.89 4.59 -43.19
CA ASP A 376 4.56 4.30 -44.45
C ASP A 376 4.65 2.80 -44.79
N TRP A 377 4.83 1.94 -43.79
CA TRP A 377 4.97 0.48 -43.98
C TRP A 377 3.77 -0.36 -43.51
N ALA A 378 2.81 0.22 -42.77
CA ALA A 378 1.61 -0.46 -42.29
C ALA A 378 0.34 0.32 -42.59
N ARG A 379 -0.66 -0.38 -43.17
CA ARG A 379 -1.89 0.27 -43.66
C ARG A 379 -2.79 0.73 -42.51
N ALA A 380 -3.00 -0.13 -41.53
CA ALA A 380 -3.89 0.16 -40.41
C ALA A 380 -3.41 -0.55 -39.15
N MET A 381 -3.38 0.21 -38.06
CA MET A 381 -3.01 -0.22 -36.73
C MET A 381 -4.05 0.29 -35.74
N ILE A 382 -4.38 -0.53 -34.75
CA ILE A 382 -5.22 -0.18 -33.61
C ILE A 382 -4.43 -0.54 -32.34
N GLY A 383 -4.36 0.38 -31.39
CA GLY A 383 -3.58 0.17 -30.17
C GLY A 383 -4.14 0.86 -28.95
N LEU A 384 -3.76 0.32 -27.81
CA LEU A 384 -4.04 0.88 -26.50
C LEU A 384 -2.77 1.53 -25.97
N LYS A 385 -2.85 2.83 -25.64
CA LYS A 385 -1.85 3.51 -24.82
C LYS A 385 -2.35 3.61 -23.39
N HIS A 386 -1.61 3.05 -22.46
CA HIS A 386 -1.94 3.11 -21.03
C HIS A 386 -0.74 3.53 -20.19
N GLY A 387 -0.91 4.45 -19.25
CA GLY A 387 0.14 4.70 -18.26
C GLY A 387 0.01 5.97 -17.42
N SER A 388 1.11 6.29 -16.73
CA SER A 388 1.31 7.45 -15.88
C SER A 388 1.21 8.79 -16.64
N LYS A 389 1.30 9.92 -15.94
CA LYS A 389 1.22 11.27 -16.51
C LYS A 389 2.30 11.58 -17.55
N TRP A 390 3.52 11.06 -17.39
CA TRP A 390 4.64 11.34 -18.30
C TRP A 390 4.99 10.14 -19.19
N LEU A 391 4.91 8.91 -18.66
CA LEU A 391 5.24 7.67 -19.38
C LEU A 391 3.98 6.87 -19.71
N HIS A 392 3.96 6.18 -20.85
CA HIS A 392 2.92 5.23 -21.22
C HIS A 392 3.49 3.99 -21.90
N THR A 393 2.78 2.88 -21.77
CA THR A 393 2.99 1.62 -22.49
C THR A 393 2.01 1.54 -23.65
N ILE A 394 2.45 0.94 -24.75
CA ILE A 394 1.70 0.79 -25.99
C ILE A 394 1.59 -0.70 -26.30
N VAL A 395 0.37 -1.17 -26.56
CA VAL A 395 0.12 -2.50 -27.14
C VAL A 395 -0.79 -2.31 -28.33
N ALA A 396 -0.46 -2.93 -29.46
CA ALA A 396 -1.21 -2.73 -30.68
C ALA A 396 -1.22 -3.94 -31.61
N VAL A 397 -2.23 -3.96 -32.46
CA VAL A 397 -2.42 -4.95 -33.52
C VAL A 397 -2.78 -4.22 -34.81
N GLY A 398 -2.47 -4.83 -35.94
CA GLY A 398 -2.84 -4.25 -37.22
C GLY A 398 -2.39 -5.13 -38.36
N GLY A 399 -2.16 -4.50 -39.50
CA GLY A 399 -1.56 -5.20 -40.60
C GLY A 399 -1.18 -4.32 -41.77
N ARG A 400 -0.50 -4.97 -42.69
CA ARG A 400 -0.05 -4.40 -43.94
C ARG A 400 -0.47 -5.29 -45.09
N SER A 401 -0.42 -4.76 -46.30
CA SER A 401 -0.70 -5.54 -47.51
C SER A 401 0.58 -5.72 -48.30
N VAL A 402 0.90 -6.97 -48.61
CA VAL A 402 2.09 -7.38 -49.38
C VAL A 402 1.61 -8.29 -50.50
N ARG A 403 1.85 -7.91 -51.77
CA ARG A 403 1.41 -8.69 -52.95
C ARG A 403 -0.07 -9.12 -52.88
N ASP A 404 -0.95 -8.19 -52.54
CA ASP A 404 -2.40 -8.41 -52.34
C ASP A 404 -2.80 -9.40 -51.23
N ARG A 405 -1.85 -9.83 -50.37
CA ARG A 405 -2.13 -10.60 -49.16
C ARG A 405 -2.05 -9.71 -47.92
N TRP A 406 -2.93 -9.96 -46.96
CA TRP A 406 -2.91 -9.29 -45.66
C TRP A 406 -1.90 -9.95 -44.74
N GLN A 407 -0.98 -9.17 -44.19
CA GLN A 407 0.00 -9.63 -43.22
C GLN A 407 -0.30 -8.99 -41.84
N PRO A 408 -0.62 -9.80 -40.82
CA PRO A 408 -0.89 -9.29 -39.48
C PRO A 408 0.38 -8.80 -38.79
N VAL A 409 0.21 -7.80 -37.92
CA VAL A 409 1.28 -7.17 -37.14
C VAL A 409 0.84 -7.06 -35.70
N VAL A 410 1.73 -7.43 -34.77
CA VAL A 410 1.57 -7.19 -33.33
C VAL A 410 2.68 -6.25 -32.89
N ALA A 411 2.38 -5.31 -31.99
CA ALA A 411 3.35 -4.34 -31.53
C ALA A 411 3.26 -4.09 -30.03
N GLY A 412 4.42 -3.85 -29.42
CA GLY A 412 4.57 -3.48 -28.02
C GLY A 412 5.61 -2.37 -27.88
N GLY A 413 5.39 -1.42 -26.98
CA GLY A 413 6.30 -0.28 -26.84
C GLY A 413 6.06 0.55 -25.60
N MET A 414 6.85 1.61 -25.47
CA MET A 414 6.73 2.61 -24.42
C MET A 414 7.00 3.99 -24.99
N GLY A 415 6.46 5.02 -24.36
CA GLY A 415 6.66 6.37 -24.80
C GLY A 415 6.55 7.41 -23.70
N LEU A 416 7.07 8.58 -24.02
CA LEU A 416 7.00 9.80 -23.21
C LEU A 416 5.97 10.73 -23.84
N ARG A 417 5.25 11.47 -23.01
CA ARG A 417 4.35 12.54 -23.46
C ARG A 417 4.63 13.83 -22.72
N ALA A 418 4.81 14.90 -23.49
CA ALA A 418 4.86 16.28 -23.01
C ALA A 418 3.59 17.03 -23.45
N ARG A 419 2.91 17.69 -22.50
CA ARG A 419 1.79 18.59 -22.82
C ARG A 419 2.35 19.99 -23.09
N LEU A 420 2.14 20.50 -24.30
CA LEU A 420 2.62 21.81 -24.78
C LEU A 420 1.52 22.89 -24.66
N GLY A 421 0.43 22.57 -23.97
CA GLY A 421 -0.74 23.42 -23.74
C GLY A 421 -2.00 22.58 -23.52
N ASP A 422 -3.16 23.22 -23.53
CA ASP A 422 -4.43 22.51 -23.25
C ASP A 422 -4.83 21.55 -24.37
N ARG A 423 -4.48 21.87 -25.62
CA ARG A 423 -4.87 21.09 -26.81
C ARG A 423 -3.73 20.37 -27.50
N LEU A 424 -2.48 20.78 -27.25
CA LEU A 424 -1.31 20.29 -27.95
C LEU A 424 -0.48 19.37 -27.05
N HIS A 425 -0.07 18.22 -27.58
CA HIS A 425 0.92 17.36 -26.93
C HIS A 425 1.92 16.82 -27.94
N LEU A 426 3.09 16.44 -27.42
CA LEU A 426 4.15 15.75 -28.14
C LEU A 426 4.37 14.40 -27.48
N ASP A 427 4.34 13.34 -28.28
CA ASP A 427 4.70 11.99 -27.85
C ASP A 427 5.99 11.56 -28.53
N ILE A 428 6.89 10.94 -27.77
CA ILE A 428 8.07 10.23 -28.27
C ILE A 428 7.90 8.77 -27.87
N ASP A 429 7.63 7.91 -28.86
CA ASP A 429 7.34 6.50 -28.64
C ASP A 429 8.45 5.61 -29.23
N GLY A 430 8.92 4.62 -28.47
CA GLY A 430 9.70 3.50 -28.96
C GLY A 430 8.81 2.26 -29.03
N ILE A 431 8.67 1.67 -30.23
CA ILE A 431 7.74 0.58 -30.51
C ILE A 431 8.49 -0.54 -31.22
N HIS A 432 8.26 -1.78 -30.80
CA HIS A 432 8.74 -2.96 -31.49
C HIS A 432 7.54 -3.68 -32.12
N HIS A 433 7.70 -4.06 -33.39
CA HIS A 433 6.68 -4.69 -34.21
C HIS A 433 7.14 -6.10 -34.63
N LEU A 434 6.26 -7.08 -34.46
CA LEU A 434 6.41 -8.43 -34.97
C LEU A 434 5.50 -8.57 -36.19
N LEU A 435 6.10 -8.81 -37.35
CA LEU A 435 5.40 -9.02 -38.61
C LEU A 435 5.17 -10.52 -38.76
N LEU A 436 3.92 -10.94 -38.60
CA LEU A 436 3.55 -12.36 -38.63
C LEU A 436 3.32 -12.78 -40.08
N GLN A 437 4.01 -13.81 -40.56
CA GLN A 437 3.83 -14.29 -41.93
C GLN A 437 2.58 -15.16 -42.04
N ALA A 438 1.88 -15.07 -43.18
CA ALA A 438 0.62 -15.79 -43.40
C ALA A 438 0.79 -17.24 -43.90
N ASP A 439 1.96 -17.59 -44.43
CA ASP A 439 2.27 -18.96 -44.88
C ASP A 439 3.03 -19.71 -43.76
N HIS A 440 2.36 -20.69 -43.16
CA HIS A 440 2.93 -21.54 -42.11
C HIS A 440 3.91 -22.56 -42.71
N SER A 441 5.14 -22.14 -43.04
CA SER A 441 6.26 -23.08 -43.07
C SER A 441 6.87 -23.14 -41.67
N GLU A 442 7.00 -24.35 -41.13
CA GLU A 442 7.31 -24.68 -39.72
C GLU A 442 8.63 -24.08 -39.18
N ASP A 443 9.51 -23.57 -40.05
CA ASP A 443 10.84 -23.05 -39.72
C ASP A 443 11.03 -21.52 -39.89
N GLN A 444 9.99 -20.74 -40.21
CA GLN A 444 10.15 -19.28 -40.41
C GLN A 444 9.90 -18.47 -39.14
N THR A 445 10.92 -17.73 -38.70
CA THR A 445 10.82 -16.77 -37.60
C THR A 445 10.13 -15.48 -38.05
N PRO A 446 9.32 -14.81 -37.20
CA PRO A 446 8.70 -13.53 -37.55
C PRO A 446 9.74 -12.45 -37.86
N ASP A 447 9.42 -11.54 -38.77
CA ASP A 447 10.29 -10.38 -39.00
C ASP A 447 10.10 -9.35 -37.87
N HIS A 448 11.20 -8.77 -37.43
CA HIS A 448 11.23 -7.83 -36.30
C HIS A 448 11.55 -6.42 -36.78
N LEU A 449 10.68 -5.46 -36.47
CA LEU A 449 10.87 -4.05 -36.81
C LEU A 449 10.83 -3.19 -35.55
N SER A 450 11.91 -2.48 -35.27
CA SER A 450 11.97 -1.47 -34.21
C SER A 450 11.72 -0.10 -34.78
N GLN A 451 10.86 0.69 -34.15
CA GLN A 451 10.48 2.03 -34.55
C GLN A 451 10.68 3.00 -33.39
N VAL A 452 11.22 4.17 -33.69
CA VAL A 452 11.10 5.35 -32.83
C VAL A 452 10.28 6.39 -33.57
N ARG A 453 9.21 6.92 -32.98
CA ARG A 453 8.37 7.94 -33.59
C ARG A 453 8.19 9.15 -32.67
N ALA A 454 8.17 10.33 -33.28
CA ALA A 454 7.82 11.58 -32.63
C ALA A 454 6.53 12.10 -33.25
N THR A 455 5.48 12.26 -32.45
CA THR A 455 4.14 12.66 -32.92
C THR A 455 3.61 13.88 -32.19
N VAL A 456 2.98 14.78 -32.93
CA VAL A 456 2.29 15.95 -32.38
C VAL A 456 0.79 15.68 -32.47
N GLY A 457 0.12 15.73 -31.31
CA GLY A 457 -1.32 15.51 -31.19
C GLY A 457 -2.07 16.81 -30.89
N LEU A 458 -3.12 17.08 -31.66
CA LEU A 458 -4.04 18.18 -31.49
C LEU A 458 -5.41 17.67 -31.04
N ARG A 459 -5.87 18.09 -29.87
CA ARG A 459 -7.21 17.80 -29.37
C ARG A 459 -8.24 18.62 -30.15
N VAL A 460 -8.99 17.95 -31.02
CA VAL A 460 -10.02 18.55 -31.88
C VAL A 460 -11.38 18.59 -31.18
N LEU A 461 -11.74 17.50 -30.49
CA LEU A 461 -12.95 17.38 -29.67
C LEU A 461 -12.57 17.04 -28.23
N ARG A 462 -13.53 17.12 -27.30
CA ARG A 462 -13.30 16.72 -25.90
C ARG A 462 -12.81 15.27 -25.77
N SER A 463 -13.26 14.38 -26.65
CA SER A 463 -12.95 12.94 -26.67
C SER A 463 -12.08 12.49 -27.84
N ALA A 464 -11.65 13.39 -28.74
CA ALA A 464 -10.91 13.00 -29.94
C ALA A 464 -9.69 13.91 -30.21
N THR A 465 -8.56 13.27 -30.49
CA THR A 465 -7.30 13.92 -30.87
C THR A 465 -6.87 13.38 -32.23
N VAL A 466 -6.40 14.27 -33.11
CA VAL A 466 -5.70 13.88 -34.34
C VAL A 466 -4.21 14.07 -34.11
N PHE A 467 -3.39 13.13 -34.56
CA PHE A 467 -1.93 13.23 -34.45
C PHE A 467 -1.23 12.91 -35.76
N ALA A 468 -0.08 13.53 -35.95
CA ALA A 468 0.81 13.27 -37.08
C ALA A 468 2.27 13.38 -36.63
N GLY A 469 3.17 12.68 -37.29
CA GLY A 469 4.57 12.63 -36.87
C GLY A 469 5.51 11.97 -37.84
N LEU A 470 6.78 11.96 -37.43
CA LEU A 470 7.89 11.33 -38.14
C LEU A 470 8.34 10.10 -37.35
N SER A 471 8.85 9.10 -38.07
CA SER A 471 9.42 7.89 -37.47
C SER A 471 10.76 7.55 -38.10
N ILE A 472 11.57 6.79 -37.36
CA ILE A 472 12.74 6.08 -37.87
C ILE A 472 12.47 4.60 -37.61
N ASN A 473 12.54 3.80 -38.67
CA ASN A 473 12.27 2.37 -38.65
C ASN A 473 13.58 1.61 -38.85
N ALA A 474 13.75 0.50 -38.16
CA ALA A 474 14.87 -0.43 -38.28
C ALA A 474 14.34 -1.86 -38.36
N LEU A 475 14.44 -2.48 -39.52
CA LEU A 475 14.07 -3.87 -39.75
C LEU A 475 15.28 -4.78 -39.52
N TRP A 476 15.11 -5.79 -38.68
CA TRP A 476 16.12 -6.80 -38.40
C TRP A 476 15.87 -8.04 -39.26
N LEU A 477 16.87 -8.40 -40.06
CA LEU A 477 16.78 -9.50 -41.01
C LEU A 477 17.70 -10.66 -40.61
N PRO A 478 17.21 -11.92 -40.67
CA PRO A 478 18.06 -13.10 -40.56
C PRO A 478 19.12 -13.11 -41.68
N THR A 479 20.32 -13.60 -41.36
CA THR A 479 21.44 -13.72 -42.29
C THR A 479 21.05 -14.48 -43.57
N GLY A 480 21.25 -13.86 -44.74
CA GLY A 480 20.99 -14.49 -46.04
C GLY A 480 19.58 -14.25 -46.63
N SER A 481 18.73 -13.45 -45.98
CA SER A 481 17.41 -13.07 -46.51
C SER A 481 17.49 -11.94 -47.55
N LEU A 482 16.69 -12.06 -48.62
CA LEU A 482 16.52 -11.00 -49.63
C LEU A 482 15.56 -9.94 -49.09
N VAL A 483 15.95 -8.66 -49.18
CA VAL A 483 15.10 -7.53 -48.79
C VAL A 483 14.01 -7.36 -49.85
N GLU A 484 12.78 -7.76 -49.54
CA GLU A 484 11.64 -7.23 -50.28
C GLU A 484 11.35 -5.82 -49.75
N SER A 485 11.40 -4.81 -50.62
CA SER A 485 11.23 -3.40 -50.23
C SER A 485 9.92 -3.20 -49.45
N LEU A 486 10.00 -2.94 -48.15
CA LEU A 486 8.83 -2.69 -47.31
C LEU A 486 8.12 -1.37 -47.70
N THR A 487 8.90 -0.40 -48.16
CA THR A 487 8.47 0.91 -48.66
C THR A 487 9.41 1.37 -49.78
N PRO A 488 9.03 2.37 -50.59
CA PRO A 488 9.94 3.00 -51.57
C PRO A 488 11.19 3.63 -50.95
N PHE A 489 11.17 3.87 -49.64
CA PHE A 489 12.25 4.50 -48.88
C PHE A 489 13.11 3.48 -48.10
N SER A 490 12.67 2.22 -48.01
CA SER A 490 13.47 1.14 -47.46
C SER A 490 14.60 0.82 -48.44
N PRO A 491 15.87 0.76 -48.02
CA PRO A 491 16.97 0.41 -48.92
C PRO A 491 16.70 -0.98 -49.51
N SER A 492 16.67 -1.07 -50.84
CA SER A 492 16.46 -2.35 -51.56
C SER A 492 17.69 -3.27 -51.51
N ASN A 493 18.84 -2.76 -51.06
CA ASN A 493 20.14 -3.39 -51.28
C ASN A 493 20.92 -3.58 -49.98
N ALA A 494 20.52 -4.53 -49.15
CA ALA A 494 21.45 -5.14 -48.18
C ALA A 494 22.18 -6.38 -48.76
N GLY A 495 21.74 -6.89 -49.92
CA GLY A 495 22.19 -8.16 -50.50
C GLY A 495 23.10 -8.09 -51.74
N ASP A 496 23.40 -6.91 -52.28
CA ASP A 496 24.17 -6.78 -53.55
C ASP A 496 25.70 -6.87 -53.39
N LYS A 497 26.21 -7.27 -52.22
CA LYS A 497 27.62 -7.64 -52.10
C LYS A 497 27.77 -9.11 -52.50
N PRO A 498 28.66 -9.45 -53.47
CA PRO A 498 28.85 -10.82 -53.90
C PRO A 498 29.17 -11.69 -52.68
N PHE A 499 28.40 -12.76 -52.51
CA PHE A 499 28.56 -13.73 -51.43
C PHE A 499 29.97 -14.35 -51.55
N CYS A 500 30.91 -13.92 -50.70
CA CYS A 500 32.22 -14.54 -50.64
C CYS A 500 32.10 -15.82 -49.83
N GLN A 501 32.23 -16.97 -50.50
CA GLN A 501 32.03 -18.31 -49.92
C GLN A 501 32.99 -18.61 -48.75
N ASP A 502 34.10 -17.86 -48.63
CA ASP A 502 35.15 -18.04 -47.61
C ASP A 502 35.07 -17.04 -46.43
N CYS A 503 34.11 -16.12 -46.39
CA CYS A 503 34.09 -15.02 -45.41
C CYS A 503 33.25 -15.27 -44.13
N GLY A 504 32.74 -16.49 -43.91
CA GLY A 504 31.81 -16.76 -42.80
C GLY A 504 30.41 -16.14 -43.02
N PRO A 505 29.41 -16.47 -42.18
CA PRO A 505 28.05 -15.95 -42.36
C PRO A 505 28.05 -14.42 -42.22
N PRO A 506 27.37 -13.68 -43.12
CA PRO A 506 27.30 -12.23 -43.00
C PRO A 506 26.67 -11.83 -41.65
N PRO A 507 27.12 -10.73 -41.02
CA PRO A 507 26.45 -10.19 -39.84
C PRO A 507 24.98 -9.90 -40.18
N SER A 508 24.09 -9.99 -39.19
CA SER A 508 22.69 -9.61 -39.34
C SER A 508 22.59 -8.21 -39.98
N ALA A 509 21.82 -8.12 -41.05
CA ALA A 509 21.63 -6.85 -41.77
C ALA A 509 20.45 -6.11 -41.14
N ALA A 510 20.62 -4.80 -40.92
CA ALA A 510 19.54 -3.92 -40.49
C ALA A 510 19.24 -2.92 -41.62
N ALA A 511 17.99 -2.89 -42.08
CA ALA A 511 17.51 -1.86 -43.01
C ALA A 511 16.90 -0.72 -42.20
N VAL A 512 17.38 0.51 -42.40
CA VAL A 512 16.92 1.70 -41.67
C VAL A 512 16.37 2.73 -42.63
N TRP A 513 15.21 3.29 -42.34
CA TRP A 513 14.61 4.35 -43.17
C TRP A 513 13.74 5.31 -42.34
N PRO A 514 13.58 6.57 -42.79
CA PRO A 514 12.62 7.50 -42.20
C PRO A 514 11.20 7.17 -42.67
N GLY A 515 10.22 7.40 -41.80
CA GLY A 515 8.80 7.17 -42.06
C GLY A 515 7.92 8.30 -41.55
N VAL A 516 6.63 8.18 -41.85
CA VAL A 516 5.59 9.12 -41.43
C VAL A 516 4.44 8.36 -40.80
N VAL A 517 3.81 8.96 -39.80
CA VAL A 517 2.66 8.39 -39.10
C VAL A 517 1.56 9.41 -38.96
N VAL A 518 0.31 9.00 -39.19
CA VAL A 518 -0.88 9.81 -38.98
C VAL A 518 -1.96 8.95 -38.34
N GLY A 519 -2.69 9.51 -37.37
CA GLY A 519 -3.74 8.78 -36.70
C GLY A 519 -4.68 9.64 -35.88
N ILE A 520 -5.60 8.94 -35.22
CA ILE A 520 -6.59 9.49 -34.31
C ILE A 520 -6.54 8.74 -32.99
N ALA A 521 -6.76 9.46 -31.89
CA ALA A 521 -6.82 8.91 -30.54
C ALA A 521 -8.15 9.32 -29.87
N GLY A 522 -8.82 8.34 -29.27
CA GLY A 522 -10.05 8.49 -28.51
C GLY A 522 -9.87 8.11 -27.03
N PHE A 523 -10.73 8.67 -26.19
CA PHE A 523 -10.85 8.35 -24.77
C PHE A 523 -12.13 7.56 -24.49
#